data_AF-A0A8J3LH61-F1
#
_entry.id   AF-A0A8J3LH61-F1
#
_cell.length_a   1.000
_cell.length_b   1.000
_cell.length_c   1.000
_cell.angle_alpha   90.00
_cell.angle_beta   90.00
_cell.angle_gamma   90.00
#
_symmetry.space_group_name_H-M   'P 1'
#
loop_
_entity.id
_entity.type
_entity.pdbx_description
1 polymer ?
#
loop_
_entity_poly.entity_id
_entity_poly.type
_entity_poly.pdbx_seq_one_letter_code
_entity_poly.pdbx_strand_id
1 'polypeptide(L)' 'MYLFDADSVVVSTAAELLRVHQPVMAGGPYCGSCGELAPCPVAANAQQIQDAAQLAAEQ' A
#
# COMPACT_ATOMS: atom_id res chain seq x y z
N MET A 1 -0.17 22.36 1.56
CA MET A 1 -0.52 21.01 2.03
C MET A 1 -0.35 20.10 0.83
N TYR A 2 0.79 19.40 0.74
CA TYR A 2 1.04 18.50 -0.37
C TYR A 2 0.27 17.20 -0.11
N LEU A 3 -0.44 16.71 -1.13
CA LEU A 3 -1.28 15.50 -1.03
C LEU A 3 -0.47 14.24 -0.66
N PHE A 4 0.86 14.28 -0.81
CA PHE A 4 1.75 13.12 -0.77
C PHE A 4 2.92 13.24 0.22
N ASP A 5 2.86 14.17 1.18
CA ASP A 5 3.80 14.13 2.31
C ASP A 5 3.62 12.80 3.08
N ALA A 6 4.69 12.26 3.68
CA ALA A 6 4.62 11.00 4.45
C ALA A 6 3.57 11.04 5.59
N ASP A 7 3.31 12.23 6.15
CA ASP A 7 2.30 12.49 7.18
C ASP A 7 0.89 12.74 6.61
N SER A 8 0.71 12.64 5.29
CA SER A 8 -0.60 12.78 4.65
C SER A 8 -1.51 11.61 5.03
N VAL A 9 -2.78 11.91 5.29
CA VAL A 9 -3.83 10.91 5.54
C VAL A 9 -3.89 9.88 4.40
N VAL A 10 -3.60 10.30 3.17
CA VAL A 10 -3.57 9.43 1.99
C VAL A 10 -2.47 8.37 2.10
N VAL A 11 -1.25 8.77 2.50
CA VAL A 11 -0.10 7.87 2.63
C VAL A 11 -0.25 6.94 3.83
N SER A 12 -0.77 7.46 4.94
CA SER A 12 -1.10 6.65 6.13
C SER A 12 -2.20 5.62 5.84
N THR A 13 -3.22 6.00 5.07
CA THR A 13 -4.29 5.06 4.65
C THR A 13 -3.73 3.98 3.73
N ALA A 14 -2.85 4.35 2.79
CA ALA A 14 -2.18 3.37 1.92
C ALA A 14 -1.31 2.39 2.72
N ALA A 15 -0.59 2.85 3.74
CA ALA A 15 0.19 2.00 4.64
C ALA A 15 -0.68 0.92 5.31
N GLU A 16 -1.83 1.33 5.83
CA GLU A 16 -2.76 0.42 6.50
C GLU A 16 -3.40 -0.57 5.51
N LEU A 17 -3.77 -0.11 4.32
CA LEU A 17 -4.27 -0.99 3.26
C LEU A 17 -3.23 -2.04 2.85
N LEU A 18 -1.96 -1.68 2.72
CA LEU A 18 -0.88 -2.63 2.49
C LEU A 18 -0.80 -3.67 3.58
N ARG A 19 -0.88 -3.26 4.85
CA ARG A 19 -0.81 -4.14 6.02
C ARG A 19 -1.96 -5.14 6.05
N VAL A 20 -3.18 -4.68 5.76
CA VAL A 20 -4.39 -5.53 5.78
C VAL A 20 -4.43 -6.49 4.59
N HIS A 21 -3.92 -6.06 3.44
CA HIS A 21 -3.93 -6.87 2.22
C HIS A 21 -2.65 -7.71 2.00
N GLN A 22 -1.84 -7.91 3.05
CA GLN A 22 -0.70 -8.82 2.97
C GLN A 22 -1.15 -10.26 2.66
N PRO A 23 -0.28 -11.08 2.05
CA PRO A 23 -0.58 -12.49 1.83
C PRO A 23 -0.94 -13.23 3.14
N VAL A 24 -1.83 -14.23 3.07
CA VAL A 24 -2.25 -15.06 4.23
C VAL A 24 -1.04 -15.65 4.98
N MET A 25 0.00 -16.01 4.23
CA MET A 25 1.26 -16.57 4.72
C MET A 25 2.38 -15.75 4.07
N ALA A 26 3.50 -15.53 4.76
CA ALA A 26 4.64 -14.83 4.15
C ALA A 26 5.08 -15.53 2.84
N GLY A 27 4.98 -14.82 1.71
CA GLY A 27 5.27 -15.37 0.38
C GLY A 27 4.16 -16.24 -0.23
N GLY A 28 2.99 -16.31 0.39
CA GLY A 28 1.83 -17.03 -0.14
C GLY A 28 1.24 -16.35 -1.38
N PRO A 29 0.58 -17.10 -2.28
CA PRO A 29 0.09 -16.57 -3.55
C PRO A 29 -1.20 -15.75 -3.40
N TYR A 30 -1.89 -15.80 -2.25
CA TYR A 30 -3.20 -15.17 -2.05
C TYR A 30 -3.18 -14.13 -0.93
N CYS A 31 -3.91 -13.03 -1.16
CA CYS A 31 -4.16 -11.96 -0.21
C CYS A 31 -4.99 -12.45 0.99
N GLY A 32 -4.57 -12.08 2.20
CA GLY A 32 -5.24 -12.43 3.44
C GLY A 32 -6.58 -11.75 3.68
N SER A 33 -6.86 -10.63 2.99
CA SER A 33 -8.09 -9.86 3.17
C SER A 33 -9.17 -10.19 2.14
N CYS A 34 -8.84 -10.25 0.85
CA CYS A 34 -9.82 -10.46 -0.22
C CYS A 34 -9.76 -11.87 -0.86
N GLY A 35 -8.73 -12.67 -0.58
CA GLY A 35 -8.57 -14.01 -1.15
C GLY A 35 -8.12 -14.05 -2.62
N GLU A 36 -7.94 -12.90 -3.27
CA GLU A 36 -7.39 -12.80 -4.62
C GLU A 36 -5.88 -13.09 -4.65
N LEU A 37 -5.31 -13.28 -5.84
CA LEU A 37 -3.86 -13.41 -5.99
C LEU A 37 -3.14 -12.15 -5.46
N ALA A 38 -2.11 -12.36 -4.64
CA ALA A 38 -1.29 -11.28 -4.10
C ALA A 38 -0.17 -10.88 -5.08
N PRO A 39 0.14 -9.57 -5.22
CA PRO A 39 -0.58 -8.45 -4.62
C PRO A 39 -1.94 -8.24 -5.30
N CYS A 40 -3.00 -8.10 -4.51
CA CYS A 40 -4.32 -7.78 -5.04
C CYS A 40 -4.37 -6.30 -5.49
N PRO A 41 -5.35 -5.88 -6.30
CA PRO A 41 -5.42 -4.52 -6.83
C PRO A 41 -5.36 -3.43 -5.75
N VAL A 42 -5.97 -3.66 -4.58
CA VAL A 42 -5.91 -2.74 -3.44
C VAL A 42 -4.48 -2.59 -2.91
N ALA A 43 -3.77 -3.70 -2.67
CA ALA A 43 -2.38 -3.68 -2.22
C ALA A 43 -1.46 -3.04 -3.26
N ALA A 44 -1.68 -3.33 -4.55
CA ALA A 44 -0.91 -2.74 -5.64
C ALA A 44 -1.07 -1.21 -5.68
N ASN A 45 -2.30 -0.70 -5.61
CA ASN A 45 -2.56 0.74 -5.60
C ASN A 45 -1.98 1.41 -4.35
N ALA A 46 -2.10 0.77 -3.19
CA ALA A 46 -1.54 1.27 -1.95
C ALA A 46 0.00 1.36 -2.00
N GLN A 47 0.67 0.36 -2.61
CA GLN A 47 2.12 0.42 -2.85
C GLN A 47 2.49 1.61 -3.74
N GLN A 48 1.78 1.81 -4.84
CA GLN A 48 2.05 2.93 -5.76
C GLN A 48 1.93 4.29 -5.07
N ILE A 49 0.98 4.45 -4.14
CA ILE A 49 0.84 5.69 -3.36
C ILE A 49 2.06 5.90 -2.45
N GLN A 50 2.55 4.84 -1.79
CA GLN A 50 3.74 4.94 -0.94
C GLN A 50 4.99 5.26 -1.75
N ASP A 51 5.18 4.59 -2.90
CA ASP A 51 6.31 4.84 -3.80
C ASP A 51 6.29 6.29 -4.31
N ALA A 52 5.12 6.79 -4.70
CA ALA A 52 4.95 8.17 -5.15
C ALA A 52 5.22 9.19 -4.03
N ALA A 53 4.80 8.90 -2.79
CA ALA A 53 5.07 9.74 -1.63
C ALA A 53 6.58 9.80 -1.31
N GLN A 54 7.27 8.65 -1.40
CA GLN A 54 8.71 8.60 -1.21
C GLN A 54 9.44 9.44 -2.27
N LEU A 55 9.07 9.28 -3.55
CA LEU A 55 9.62 10.09 -4.64
C LEU A 55 9.32 11.59 -4.52
N ALA A 56 8.20 11.96 -3.92
CA ALA A 56 7.84 13.35 -3.65
C ALA A 56 8.63 13.94 -2.47
N ALA A 57 8.96 13.14 -1.46
CA ALA A 57 9.75 13.56 -0.30
C ALA A 57 11.25 13.72 -0.62
N GLU A 58 11.73 13.10 -1.70
CA GLU A 58 13.10 13.21 -2.19
C GLU A 58 13.37 14.43 -3.10
N GLN A 59 12.32 15.20 -3.42
CA GLN A 59 12.36 16.42 -4.25
C GLN A 59 12.31 17.70 -3.42
#